data_AF-A0A2V9D8U1-F1
#
_entry.id   AF-A0A2V9D8U1-F1
#
_cell.length_a   1.000
_cell.length_b   1.000
_cell.length_c   1.000
_cell.angle_alpha   90.00
_cell.angle_beta   90.00
_cell.angle_gamma   90.00
#
_symmetry.space_group_name_H-M   'P 1'
#
loop_
_entity.id
_entity.type
_entity.pdbx_description
1 polymer ?
#
loop_
_entity_poly.entity_id
_entity_poly.type
_entity_poly.pdbx_seq_one_letter_code
_entity_poly.pdbx_strand_id
1 'polypeptide(L)'
;MAELIREHSTRVQDGDSIYIARIYARERTDGTWEGWLEFHPTDKSKPVLRTGEETSQPSRVAIEYWAFGLEPIYLEGALARAEGRLVSGIIKVID
;
A
#
# COMPACT_ATOMS: atom_id res chain seq x y z
N MET A 1 10.39 -9.75 10.58
CA MET A 1 11.11 -9.06 9.49
C MET A 1 10.10 -8.67 8.43
N ALA A 2 10.33 -7.62 7.63
CA ALA A 2 9.43 -7.31 6.52
C ALA A 2 9.60 -8.32 5.38
N GLU A 3 8.49 -8.79 4.84
CA GLU A 3 8.39 -9.75 3.76
C GLU A 3 7.69 -9.11 2.56
N LEU A 4 8.24 -9.31 1.35
CA LEU A 4 7.52 -8.99 0.13
C LEU A 4 6.46 -10.07 -0.09
N ILE A 5 5.19 -9.68 0.02
CA ILE A 5 4.06 -10.58 -0.16
C ILE A 5 3.72 -10.71 -1.65
N ARG A 6 3.68 -9.59 -2.35
CA ARG A 6 3.25 -9.53 -3.75
C ARG A 6 3.77 -8.27 -4.41
N GLU A 7 4.23 -8.40 -5.65
CA GLU A 7 4.32 -7.27 -6.58
C GLU A 7 3.02 -7.24 -7.38
N HIS A 8 2.36 -6.08 -7.41
CA HIS A 8 1.12 -5.92 -8.16
C HIS A 8 1.44 -5.71 -9.64
N SER A 9 0.67 -6.35 -10.54
CA SER A 9 0.93 -6.29 -11.99
C SER A 9 0.58 -4.93 -12.60
N THR A 10 -0.41 -4.24 -12.04
CA THR A 10 -0.78 -2.89 -12.47
C THR A 10 0.27 -1.87 -12.05
N ARG A 11 0.70 -1.05 -13.01
CA ARG A 11 1.50 0.15 -12.79
C ARG A 11 0.59 1.30 -12.37
N VAL A 12 1.01 2.08 -11.38
CA VAL A 12 0.28 3.27 -10.92
C VAL A 12 0.96 4.50 -11.48
N GLN A 13 0.20 5.37 -12.14
CA GLN A 13 0.72 6.62 -12.70
C GLN A 13 0.23 7.80 -11.86
N ASP A 14 1.13 8.71 -11.50
CA ASP A 14 0.82 10.01 -10.89
C ASP A 14 1.64 11.10 -11.58
N GLY A 15 0.95 11.98 -12.33
CA GLY A 15 1.60 12.92 -13.25
C GLY A 15 2.53 12.22 -14.23
N ASP A 16 3.81 12.63 -14.22
CA ASP A 16 4.88 12.06 -15.04
C ASP A 16 5.62 10.88 -14.36
N SER A 17 5.16 10.45 -13.18
CA SER A 17 5.76 9.34 -12.43
C SER A 17 5.00 8.05 -12.66
N ILE A 18 5.72 6.96 -12.86
CA ILE A 18 5.16 5.60 -12.92
C ILE A 18 5.77 4.79 -11.77
N TYR A 19 4.92 4.10 -11.03
CA TYR A 19 5.29 3.30 -9.87
C TYR A 19 4.89 1.83 -10.05
N ILE A 20 5.75 0.95 -9.53
CA ILE A 20 5.45 -0.46 -9.30
C ILE A 20 5.02 -0.59 -7.84
N ALA A 21 3.80 -1.07 -7.61
CA ALA A 21 3.28 -1.28 -6.26
C ALA A 21 3.72 -2.65 -5.72
N ARG A 22 4.32 -2.64 -4.53
CA ARG A 22 4.74 -3.83 -3.79
C ARG A 22 4.04 -3.87 -2.44
N ILE A 23 3.44 -5.00 -2.14
CA ILE A 23 2.76 -5.26 -0.89
C ILE A 23 3.75 -5.94 0.04
N TYR A 24 4.01 -5.32 1.18
CA TYR A 24 4.85 -5.87 2.23
C TYR A 24 4.04 -6.15 3.48
N ALA A 25 4.51 -7.10 4.28
CA ALA A 25 3.97 -7.33 5.60
C ALA A 25 5.03 -7.78 6.58
N ARG A 26 4.74 -7.69 7.88
CA ARG A 26 5.54 -8.36 8.91
C ARG A 26 4.66 -8.87 10.04
N GLU A 27 5.07 -9.99 10.61
CA GLU A 27 4.54 -10.45 11.89
C GLU A 27 5.02 -9.53 13.04
N ARG A 28 4.10 -9.25 13.96
CA ARG A 28 4.34 -8.54 15.21
C ARG A 28 4.56 -9.52 16.35
N THR A 29 5.02 -9.01 17.49
CA THR A 29 5.27 -9.81 18.70
C THR A 29 4.01 -10.46 19.28
N ASP A 30 2.82 -9.97 18.94
CA ASP A 30 1.52 -10.50 19.37
C ASP A 30 0.94 -11.56 18.40
N GLY A 31 1.68 -11.92 17.34
CA GLY A 31 1.25 -12.87 16.32
C GLY A 31 0.33 -12.28 15.25
N THR A 32 -0.05 -11.01 15.35
CA THR A 32 -0.75 -10.32 14.26
C THR A 32 0.24 -9.92 13.16
N TRP A 33 -0.29 -9.70 11.97
CA TRP A 33 0.47 -9.27 10.81
C TRP A 33 0.02 -7.89 10.37
N GLU A 34 0.98 -6.99 10.18
CA GLU A 34 0.73 -5.67 9.60
C GLU A 34 1.08 -5.67 8.12
N GLY A 35 0.24 -5.06 7.29
CA GLY A 35 0.46 -4.89 5.85
C GLY A 35 0.59 -3.43 5.45
N TRP A 36 1.47 -3.13 4.50
CA TRP A 36 1.64 -1.80 3.90
C TRP A 36 2.04 -1.92 2.43
N LEU A 37 1.98 -0.81 1.70
CA LEU A 37 2.41 -0.72 0.31
C LEU A 37 3.68 0.13 0.19
N GLU A 38 4.54 -0.29 -0.73
CA GLU A 38 5.65 0.51 -1.25
C GLU A 38 5.47 0.75 -2.74
N PHE A 39 5.68 1.98 -3.17
CA PHE A 39 5.60 2.43 -4.55
C PHE A 39 7.02 2.72 -5.04
N HIS A 40 7.53 1.80 -5.86
CA HIS A 40 8.87 1.87 -6.42
C HIS A 40 8.83 2.61 -7.75
N PRO A 41 9.42 3.81 -7.89
CA PRO A 41 9.37 4.55 -9.14
C PRO A 41 10.19 3.85 -10.22
N THR A 42 9.73 3.91 -11.47
CA THR A 42 10.52 3.43 -12.62
C THR A 42 11.72 4.33 -12.89
N ASP A 43 11.60 5.61 -12.55
CA ASP A 43 12.70 6.56 -12.49
C ASP A 43 13.44 6.43 -11.16
N LYS A 44 14.66 5.88 -11.21
CA LYS A 44 15.50 5.62 -10.04
C LYS A 44 16.00 6.88 -9.32
N SER A 45 15.83 8.07 -9.90
CA SER A 45 16.14 9.34 -9.23
C SER A 45 15.08 9.73 -8.20
N LYS A 46 13.87 9.16 -8.29
CA LYS A 46 12.77 9.42 -7.37
C LYS A 46 12.83 8.46 -6.17
N PRO A 47 12.37 8.91 -4.98
CA PRO A 47 12.33 8.05 -3.81
C PRO A 47 11.25 6.98 -3.91
N VAL A 48 11.46 5.84 -3.24
CA VAL A 48 10.38 4.89 -2.94
C VAL A 48 9.43 5.56 -1.96
N LEU A 49 8.13 5.54 -2.27
CA LEU A 49 7.09 6.03 -1.38
C LEU A 49 6.52 4.84 -0.60
N ARG A 50 6.18 5.05 0.66
CA ARG A 50 5.68 3.99 1.55
C ARG A 50 4.48 4.48 2.32
N THR A 51 3.43 3.66 2.36
CA THR A 51 2.25 3.95 3.19
C THR A 51 2.55 3.72 4.68
N GLY A 52 1.63 4.18 5.53
CA GLY A 52 1.48 3.63 6.87
C GLY A 52 0.98 2.19 6.83
N GLU A 53 0.50 1.71 7.98
CA GLU A 53 -0.25 0.46 8.05
C GLU A 53 -1.57 0.59 7.29
N GLU A 54 -1.82 -0.35 6.39
CA GLU A 54 -3.02 -0.44 5.56
C GLU A 54 -3.97 -1.54 6.04
N THR A 55 -3.42 -2.55 6.74
CA THR A 55 -4.22 -3.62 7.34
C THR A 55 -3.51 -4.26 8.54
N SER A 56 -4.32 -4.78 9.48
CA SER A 56 -3.89 -5.70 10.53
C SER A 56 -4.65 -7.01 10.35
N GLN A 57 -3.93 -8.12 10.29
CA GLN A 57 -4.47 -9.45 9.98
C GLN A 57 -4.05 -10.48 11.03
N PRO A 58 -4.87 -11.50 11.32
CA PRO A 58 -4.55 -12.48 12.35
C PRO A 58 -3.50 -13.52 11.92
N SER A 59 -3.11 -13.57 10.63
CA SER A 59 -2.16 -14.55 10.12
C SER A 59 -1.53 -14.14 8.79
N ARG A 60 -0.43 -14.81 8.42
CA ARG A 60 0.20 -14.70 7.10
C ARG A 60 -0.76 -14.97 5.95
N VAL A 61 -1.61 -15.98 6.07
CA VAL A 61 -2.57 -16.37 5.01
C VAL A 61 -3.61 -15.26 4.79
N ALA A 62 -4.09 -14.63 5.86
CA ALA A 62 -5.02 -13.52 5.77
C ALA A 62 -4.39 -12.29 5.09
N ILE A 63 -3.09 -12.03 5.34
CA ILE A 63 -2.32 -11.02 4.59
C ILE A 63 -2.25 -11.35 3.09
N GLU A 64 -2.03 -12.62 2.71
CA GLU A 64 -1.96 -13.00 1.29
C GLU A 64 -3.27 -12.78 0.58
N TYR A 65 -4.37 -13.12 1.25
CA TYR A 65 -5.71 -12.91 0.73
C TYR A 65 -6.03 -11.42 0.55
N TRP A 66 -5.71 -10.60 1.55
CA TRP A 66 -5.82 -9.14 1.44
C TRP A 66 -4.98 -8.59 0.28
N ALA A 67 -3.70 -8.99 0.19
CA ALA A 67 -2.78 -8.55 -0.85
C ALA A 67 -3.25 -8.95 -2.26
N PHE A 68 -3.89 -10.12 -2.40
CA PHE A 68 -4.46 -10.58 -3.66
C PHE A 68 -5.69 -9.77 -4.10
N GLY A 69 -6.48 -9.31 -3.14
CA GLY A 69 -7.71 -8.55 -3.38
C GLY A 69 -7.51 -7.07 -3.67
N LEU A 70 -6.28 -6.55 -3.68
CA LEU A 70 -6.02 -5.14 -3.95
C LEU A 70 -6.28 -4.83 -5.43
N GLU A 71 -7.29 -4.01 -5.69
CA GLU A 71 -7.62 -3.54 -7.04
C GLU A 71 -6.87 -2.24 -7.40
N PRO A 72 -6.72 -1.91 -8.69
CA PRO A 72 -6.02 -0.69 -9.13
C PRO A 72 -6.46 0.59 -8.41
N ILE A 73 -7.76 0.79 -8.19
CA ILE A 73 -8.31 1.99 -7.52
C ILE A 73 -7.82 2.12 -6.07
N TYR A 74 -7.57 1.00 -5.39
CA TYR A 74 -7.01 1.01 -4.04
C TYR A 74 -5.56 1.52 -4.06
N LEU A 75 -4.79 1.13 -5.08
CA LEU A 75 -3.39 1.53 -5.23
C LEU A 75 -3.24 3.03 -5.47
N GLU A 76 -4.15 3.63 -6.23
CA GLU A 76 -4.18 5.09 -6.46
C GLU A 76 -4.41 5.85 -5.14
N GLY A 77 -5.39 5.42 -4.35
CA GLY A 77 -5.66 6.02 -3.04
C GLY A 77 -4.51 5.79 -2.03
N ALA A 78 -3.87 4.63 -2.08
CA ALA A 78 -2.70 4.32 -1.24
C ALA A 78 -1.48 5.15 -1.64
N LEU A 79 -1.26 5.40 -2.93
CA LEU A 79 -0.20 6.30 -3.41
C LEU A 79 -0.41 7.72 -2.87
N ALA A 80 -1.64 8.25 -2.96
CA ALA A 80 -1.95 9.56 -2.41
C ALA A 80 -1.63 9.64 -0.90
N ARG A 81 -1.95 8.60 -0.11
CA ARG A 81 -1.58 8.52 1.32
C ARG A 81 -0.07 8.48 1.52
N ALA A 82 0.67 7.72 0.71
CA ALA A 82 2.13 7.63 0.79
C ALA A 82 2.83 8.96 0.47
N GLU A 83 2.22 9.80 -0.36
CA GLU A 83 2.68 11.16 -0.66
C GLU A 83 2.28 12.20 0.41
N GLY A 84 1.49 11.79 1.42
CA GLY A 84 0.90 12.71 2.40
C GLY A 84 -0.21 13.59 1.83
N ARG A 85 -0.74 13.26 0.64
CA ARG A 85 -1.93 13.92 0.10
C ARG A 85 -3.13 13.38 0.86
N LEU A 86 -3.81 14.25 1.60
CA LEU A 86 -5.14 13.92 2.13
C LEU A 86 -6.05 13.63 0.94
N VAL A 87 -6.59 12.42 0.86
CA VAL A 87 -7.67 12.14 -0.09
C VAL A 87 -8.87 12.96 0.39
N SER A 88 -9.08 14.12 -0.21
CA SER A 88 -10.26 14.96 0.05
C SER A 88 -11.49 14.26 -0.53
N GLY A 89 -12.01 13.29 0.21
CA GLY A 89 -13.16 12.50 -0.18
C GLY A 89 -13.81 11.81 1.01
N ILE A 90 -14.85 12.45 1.55
CA ILE A 90 -15.86 11.89 2.46
C ILE A 90 -15.43 11.74 3.93
N ILE A 91 -15.13 12.85 4.58
CA ILE A 91 -15.64 13.08 5.94
C ILE A 91 -16.65 14.22 5.83
N LYS A 92 -17.88 13.91 5.41
CA LYS A 92 -19.02 14.70 5.89
C LYS A 92 -19.23 14.26 7.33
N VAL A 93 -18.64 15.00 8.26
CA VAL A 93 -19.20 15.06 9.62
C VAL A 93 -20.60 15.60 9.42
N ILE A 94 -21.60 14.74 9.63
CA ILE A 94 -22.96 15.21 9.88
C ILE A 94 -22.97 15.72 11.33
N ASP A 95 -23.41 16.96 11.49
CA ASP A 95 -23.71 17.59 12.79
C ASP A 95 -24.68 16.74 13.63
#